data_AF-A0A6G2QI94-F1
#
_entry.id   AF-A0A6G2QI94-F1
#
_cell.length_a   1.000
_cell.length_b   1.000
_cell.length_c   1.000
_cell.angle_alpha   90.00
_cell.angle_beta   90.00
_cell.angle_gamma   90.00
#
_symmetry.space_group_name_H-M   'P 1'
#
loop_
_entity.id
_entity.type
_entity.pdbx_description
1 polymer ?
#
loop_
_entity_poly.entity_id
_entity_poly.type
_entity_poly.pdbx_seq_one_letter_code
_entity_poly.pdbx_strand_id
1 'polypeptide(L)'
;FEDDQVAIFRILADPDSGKAVVREASEALDAHSPEAARAFLETGYRLAQAEDDRVTVARMLADPSISDALRAAAEEVIDGTPEELRYFLEVGQYEIDG
;
A
#
# COMPACT_ATOMS: atom_id res chain seq x y z
N PHE A 1 -2.18 -22.11 9.32
CA PHE A 1 -0.87 -21.59 9.72
C PHE A 1 0.13 -21.72 8.59
N GLU A 2 0.44 -22.92 8.11
CA GLU A 2 1.34 -23.08 6.94
C GLU A 2 0.81 -22.31 5.72
N ASP A 3 -0.50 -22.40 5.43
CA ASP A 3 -1.13 -21.62 4.35
C ASP A 3 -0.97 -20.11 4.52
N ASP A 4 -1.13 -19.60 5.75
CA ASP A 4 -0.99 -18.17 6.07
C ASP A 4 0.46 -17.73 5.84
N GLN A 5 1.44 -18.52 6.28
CA GLN A 5 2.86 -18.25 6.03
C GLN A 5 3.18 -18.26 4.53
N VAL A 6 2.66 -19.23 3.78
CA VAL A 6 2.83 -19.27 2.32
C VAL A 6 2.23 -18.02 1.65
N ALA A 7 1.06 -17.55 2.10
CA ALA A 7 0.47 -16.31 1.60
C ALA A 7 1.37 -15.10 1.87
N ILE A 8 1.93 -14.98 3.08
CA ILE A 8 2.85 -13.90 3.44
C ILE A 8 4.15 -13.98 2.62
N PHE A 9 4.71 -15.17 2.40
CA PHE A 9 5.88 -15.33 1.54
C PHE A 9 5.61 -14.94 0.09
N ARG A 10 4.39 -15.16 -0.43
CA ARG A 10 4.01 -14.68 -1.78
C ARG A 10 3.97 -13.16 -1.83
N ILE A 11 3.44 -12.51 -0.80
CA ILE A 11 3.48 -11.04 -0.67
C ILE A 11 4.93 -10.55 -0.66
N LEU A 12 5.80 -11.17 0.13
CA LEU A 12 7.22 -10.79 0.18
C LEU A 12 8.00 -11.07 -1.12
N ALA A 13 7.57 -12.06 -1.90
CA ALA A 13 8.18 -12.39 -3.19
C ALA A 13 7.70 -11.48 -4.33
N ASP A 14 6.62 -10.73 -4.12
CA ASP A 14 6.13 -9.76 -5.08
C ASP A 14 7.08 -8.55 -5.12
N PRO A 15 7.74 -8.25 -6.25
CA PRO A 15 8.63 -7.11 -6.37
C PRO A 15 7.92 -5.75 -6.22
N ASP A 16 6.60 -5.71 -6.37
CA ASP A 16 5.79 -4.49 -6.20
C ASP A 16 5.42 -4.23 -4.74
N SER A 17 5.76 -5.14 -3.81
CA SER A 17 5.55 -4.94 -2.38
C SER A 17 6.35 -3.74 -1.86
N GLY A 18 5.63 -2.77 -1.30
CA GLY A 18 6.21 -1.59 -0.70
C GLY A 18 6.95 -1.86 0.62
N LYS A 19 7.60 -0.82 1.13
CA LYS A 19 8.50 -0.93 2.30
C LYS A 19 7.73 -1.27 3.57
N ALA A 20 6.56 -0.66 3.78
CA ALA A 20 5.74 -0.93 4.94
C ALA A 20 5.17 -2.35 4.86
N VAL A 21 4.70 -2.79 3.69
CA VAL A 21 4.24 -4.17 3.47
C VAL A 21 5.33 -5.17 3.81
N VAL A 22 6.55 -4.99 3.29
CA VAL A 22 7.68 -5.91 3.57
C VAL A 22 8.01 -5.95 5.07
N ARG A 23 8.03 -4.79 5.72
CA ARG A 23 8.32 -4.67 7.15
C ARG A 23 7.29 -5.43 7.99
N GLU A 24 6.01 -5.14 7.81
CA GLU A 24 4.92 -5.74 8.58
C GLU A 24 4.76 -7.24 8.29
N ALA A 25 4.95 -7.66 7.04
CA ALA A 25 4.96 -9.08 6.65
C ALA A 25 6.09 -9.86 7.33
N SER A 26 7.29 -9.27 7.42
CA SER A 26 8.44 -9.91 8.07
C SER A 26 8.21 -10.03 9.58
N GLU A 27 7.72 -8.96 10.23
CA GLU A 27 7.36 -8.97 11.65
C GLU A 27 6.32 -10.06 11.97
N ALA A 28 5.31 -10.24 11.12
CA ALA A 28 4.30 -11.28 11.27
C ALA A 28 4.88 -12.71 11.20
N LEU A 29 5.87 -12.95 10.34
CA LEU A 29 6.56 -14.24 10.22
C LEU A 29 7.51 -14.51 11.40
N ASP A 30 8.26 -13.48 11.81
CA ASP A 30 9.23 -13.54 12.91
C ASP A 30 8.57 -13.80 14.27
N ALA A 31 7.29 -13.41 14.42
CA ALA A 31 6.50 -13.73 15.61
C ALA A 31 6.23 -15.23 15.80
N HIS A 32 6.40 -16.05 14.75
CA HIS A 32 6.17 -17.50 14.76
C HIS A 32 4.80 -17.91 15.35
N SER A 33 3.77 -17.08 15.13
CA SER A 33 2.42 -17.24 15.69
C SER A 33 1.37 -17.31 14.57
N PRO A 34 0.45 -18.30 14.61
CA PRO A 34 -0.71 -18.33 13.70
C PRO A 34 -1.61 -17.10 13.80
N GLU A 35 -1.75 -16.54 14.99
CA GLU A 35 -2.56 -15.37 15.25
C GLU A 35 -1.91 -14.13 14.62
N ALA A 36 -0.58 -13.98 14.72
CA ALA A 36 0.15 -12.88 14.09
C ALA A 36 0.06 -12.94 12.56
N ALA A 37 0.25 -14.12 11.97
CA ALA A 37 0.13 -14.32 10.52
C ALA A 37 -1.28 -13.97 10.02
N ARG A 38 -2.33 -14.42 10.74
CA ARG A 38 -3.72 -14.08 10.40
C ARG A 38 -4.03 -12.60 10.56
N ALA A 39 -3.62 -11.99 11.66
CA ALA A 39 -3.85 -10.56 11.91
C ALA A 39 -3.22 -9.68 10.83
N PHE A 40 -2.02 -10.05 10.35
CA PHE A 40 -1.40 -9.39 9.21
C PHE A 40 -2.25 -9.56 7.94
N LEU A 41 -2.62 -10.78 7.57
CA LEU A 41 -3.39 -11.03 6.35
C LEU A 41 -4.80 -10.39 6.38
N GLU A 42 -5.45 -10.36 7.55
CA GLU A 42 -6.80 -9.81 7.71
C GLU A 42 -6.83 -8.29 7.77
N THR A 43 -5.80 -7.64 8.30
CA THR A 43 -5.82 -6.18 8.53
C THR A 43 -4.47 -5.52 8.31
N GLY A 44 -3.38 -6.11 8.78
CA GLY A 44 -2.04 -5.52 8.70
C GLY A 44 -1.59 -5.20 7.28
N TYR A 45 -1.80 -6.12 6.32
CA TYR A 45 -1.44 -5.95 4.92
C TYR A 45 -2.09 -4.71 4.31
N ARG A 46 -3.41 -4.54 4.52
CA ARG A 46 -4.16 -3.39 4.01
C ARG A 46 -3.66 -2.07 4.59
N LEU A 47 -3.31 -2.03 5.88
CA LEU A 47 -2.78 -0.82 6.52
C LEU A 47 -1.36 -0.48 6.05
N ALA A 48 -0.51 -1.50 5.92
CA ALA A 48 0.84 -1.36 5.41
C ALA A 48 0.84 -0.86 3.95
N GLN A 49 -0.04 -1.43 3.11
CA GLN A 49 -0.23 -0.97 1.75
C GLN A 49 -0.70 0.49 1.69
N ALA A 50 -1.60 0.90 2.57
CA ALA A 50 -2.01 2.31 2.65
C ALA A 50 -0.86 3.25 3.05
N GLU A 51 0.07 2.81 3.89
CA GLU A 51 1.29 3.58 4.21
C GLU A 51 2.16 3.76 2.96
N ASP A 52 2.41 2.67 2.23
CA ASP A 52 3.19 2.70 0.99
C ASP A 52 2.51 3.55 -0.11
N ASP A 53 1.19 3.48 -0.21
CA ASP A 53 0.39 4.27 -1.15
C ASP A 53 0.46 5.77 -0.80
N ARG A 54 0.33 6.15 0.49
CA ARG A 54 0.53 7.54 0.92
C ARG A 54 1.90 8.07 0.58
N VAL A 55 2.95 7.26 0.77
CA VAL A 55 4.32 7.64 0.39
C VAL A 55 4.42 7.87 -1.12
N THR A 56 3.72 7.06 -1.93
CA THR A 56 3.68 7.21 -3.38
C THR A 56 2.97 8.51 -3.78
N VAL A 57 1.79 8.79 -3.21
CA VAL A 57 1.07 10.06 -3.44
C VAL A 57 1.90 11.27 -3.00
N ALA A 58 2.56 11.20 -1.84
CA ALA A 58 3.42 12.28 -1.36
C ALA A 58 4.61 12.55 -2.32
N ARG A 59 5.16 11.50 -2.95
CA ARG A 59 6.19 11.67 -3.99
C ARG A 59 5.65 12.32 -5.26
N MET A 60 4.43 11.98 -5.68
CA MET A 60 3.77 12.67 -6.80
C MET A 60 3.60 14.15 -6.51
N LEU A 61 3.12 14.51 -5.31
CA LEU A 61 2.98 15.91 -4.90
C LEU A 61 4.31 16.66 -4.84
N ALA A 62 5.42 15.97 -4.52
CA ALA A 62 6.75 16.56 -4.54
C ALA A 62 7.31 16.75 -5.96
N ASP A 63 6.76 16.08 -6.98
CA ASP A 63 7.17 16.25 -8.37
C ASP A 63 6.62 17.58 -8.92
N PRO A 64 7.49 18.51 -9.38
CA PRO A 64 7.02 19.78 -9.94
C PRO A 64 6.45 19.64 -11.35
N SER A 65 6.56 18.48 -12.00
CA SER A 65 6.16 18.25 -13.39
C SER A 65 4.71 17.75 -13.56
N ILE A 66 4.06 17.29 -12.49
CA ILE A 66 2.66 16.86 -12.56
C ILE A 66 1.72 18.04 -12.86
N SER A 67 0.61 17.76 -13.54
CA SER A 67 -0.41 18.76 -13.86
C SER A 67 -1.09 19.32 -12.60
N ASP A 68 -1.63 20.54 -12.68
CA ASP A 68 -2.39 21.15 -11.57
C ASP A 68 -3.62 20.29 -11.18
N ALA A 69 -4.25 19.65 -12.17
CA ALA A 69 -5.38 18.75 -11.94
C ALA A 69 -4.95 17.48 -11.18
N LEU A 70 -3.83 16.85 -11.59
CA LEU A 70 -3.30 15.67 -10.91
C LEU A 70 -2.83 16.01 -9.49
N ARG A 71 -2.24 17.20 -9.30
CA ARG A 71 -1.87 17.72 -7.98
C ARG A 71 -3.09 17.88 -7.07
N ALA A 72 -4.14 18.54 -7.54
CA ALA A 72 -5.36 18.75 -6.75
C ALA A 72 -6.01 17.42 -6.34
N ALA A 73 -6.07 16.43 -7.24
CA ALA A 73 -6.59 15.11 -6.92
C ALA A 73 -5.72 14.34 -5.91
N ALA A 74 -4.38 14.41 -6.04
CA ALA A 74 -3.46 13.82 -5.09
C ALA A 74 -3.57 14.47 -3.69
N GLU A 75 -3.80 15.78 -3.61
CA GLU A 75 -4.05 16.51 -2.35
C GLU A 75 -5.36 16.07 -1.68
N GLU A 76 -6.39 15.68 -2.45
CA GLU A 76 -7.66 15.21 -1.90
C GLU A 76 -7.53 13.84 -1.22
N VAL A 77 -6.76 12.91 -1.81
CA VAL A 77 -6.72 11.52 -1.35
C VAL A 77 -5.62 11.22 -0.33
N ILE A 78 -4.62 12.10 -0.15
CA ILE A 78 -3.45 11.80 0.70
C ILE A 78 -3.81 11.52 2.17
N ASP A 79 -4.80 12.22 2.69
CA ASP A 79 -5.35 12.01 4.04
C ASP A 79 -6.59 11.10 4.04
N GLY A 80 -6.88 10.48 2.90
CA GLY A 80 -8.01 9.59 2.68
C GLY A 80 -7.84 8.19 3.26
N THR A 81 -8.87 7.39 3.02
CA THR A 81 -8.93 5.96 3.33
C THR A 81 -7.94 5.16 2.47
N PRO A 82 -7.51 3.97 2.93
CA PRO A 82 -6.73 3.03 2.11
C PRO A 82 -7.36 2.79 0.73
N GLU A 83 -8.68 2.69 0.68
CA GLU A 83 -9.41 2.41 -0.55
C GLU A 83 -9.40 3.61 -1.51
N GLU A 84 -9.49 4.84 -1.01
CA GLU A 84 -9.37 6.07 -1.83
C GLU A 84 -7.95 6.24 -2.39
N LEU A 85 -6.92 6.02 -1.58
CA LEU A 85 -5.52 6.02 -2.01
C LEU A 85 -5.29 4.99 -3.12
N ARG A 86 -5.80 3.77 -2.92
CA ARG A 86 -5.62 2.67 -3.85
C ARG A 86 -6.30 2.95 -5.18
N TYR A 87 -7.55 3.41 -5.13
CA TYR A 87 -8.31 3.77 -6.32
C TYR A 87 -7.62 4.86 -7.13
N PHE A 88 -7.10 5.90 -6.45
CA PHE A 88 -6.38 6.99 -7.12
C PHE A 88 -5.14 6.49 -7.86
N LEU A 89 -4.33 5.63 -7.24
CA LEU A 89 -3.10 5.11 -7.84
C LEU A 89 -3.37 4.08 -8.95
N GLU A 90 -4.43 3.28 -8.86
CA GLU A 90 -4.72 2.25 -9.88
C GLU A 90 -5.50 2.79 -11.08
N VAL A 91 -6.40 3.75 -10.85
CA VAL A 91 -7.38 4.20 -11.84
C VAL A 91 -7.40 5.71 -11.95
N GLY A 92 -7.66 6.41 -10.84
CA GLY A 92 -8.01 7.83 -10.84
C GLY A 92 -6.96 8.74 -11.49
N GLN A 93 -5.67 8.47 -11.32
CA GLN A 93 -4.62 9.26 -11.96
C GLN A 93 -4.66 9.22 -13.50
N TYR A 94 -5.07 8.10 -14.10
CA TYR A 94 -5.14 7.93 -15.55
C TYR A 94 -6.38 8.55 -16.18
N GLU A 95 -7.45 8.76 -15.39
CA GLU A 95 -8.66 9.46 -15.83
C GLU A 95 -8.45 10.98 -15.95
N ILE A 96 -7.46 11.52 -15.22
CA ILE A 96 -7.15 12.96 -15.20
C ILE A 96 -6.30 13.39 -16.40
N ASP A 97 -5.42 12.51 -16.87
CA ASP A 97 -4.49 12.77 -17.98
C ASP A 97 -5.08 12.42 -19.38
N GLY A 98 -6.34 11.97 -19.43
CA GLY A 98 -7.05 11.50 -20.64
C GLY A 98 -7.88 12.53 -21.40
#